data_AF-A0A519W1W3-F1
#
_entry.id   AF-A0A519W1W3-F1
#
_cell.length_a   1.000
_cell.length_b   1.000
_cell.length_c   1.000
_cell.angle_alpha   90.00
_cell.angle_beta   90.00
_cell.angle_gamma   90.00
#
_symmetry.space_group_name_H-M   'P 1'
#
loop_
_entity.id
_entity.type
_entity.pdbx_description
1 polymer ?
#
loop_
_entity_poly.entity_id
_entity_poly.type
_entity_poly.pdbx_seq_one_letter_code
_entity_poly.pdbx_strand_id
1 'polypeptide(L)'
;TPAPDIIHESAGHAPIIADTDYNNYLSYFGSIGAKAMFSAKDFELYEAIRKLSILKEAVDANDSEIAKAEKELRYINENMGEPSEMALLGRLHWWTVEYGLIGTLENPKIYGAGLLSSIGESASCMQRDVEKIWYNMDTINYAYDITKPQPQLFVTETFQNLIDVLETFANTMAFRVGGAESVMKAIDCKNVATAVYSSGLQVSGIFTDIGLNADDEVTFIKTTGISALAFAGKQLENHGKDYHKDGFSSPVGRLKSSLKPLENYSDEEMELAGLYLGNKTNLTFESGITVAGKVNNILKRAEKIILITFEECTVTEGNGNVLFKPEWGIYDMAVGDKIVSVFNGAADKDAFEEITLVSLEKTQQIVYDDKTLKLHQLYKTVREIRESGDHLAKLPDIFDQLRTNHRQDWLCALEILELVYHKKIYHQLERDVLIYLELKAAREADHRKLINDGLHVIKNPVSQLVVE
;
A
#
# COMPACT_ATOMS: atom_id res chain seq x y z
N THR A 1 0.20 -11.44 17.34
CA THR A 1 1.64 -11.62 17.02
C THR A 1 2.22 -10.27 16.61
N PRO A 2 3.54 -10.05 16.66
CA PRO A 2 4.13 -8.77 16.25
C PRO A 2 4.17 -8.56 14.72
N ALA A 3 3.95 -9.62 13.94
CA ALA A 3 3.77 -9.57 12.49
C ALA A 3 2.41 -10.20 12.13
N PRO A 4 1.73 -9.71 11.07
CA PRO A 4 0.45 -10.25 10.63
C PRO A 4 0.63 -11.71 10.18
N ASP A 5 -0.14 -12.60 10.80
CA ASP A 5 -0.16 -14.03 10.49
C ASP A 5 -1.52 -14.45 9.91
N ILE A 6 -1.71 -15.73 9.62
CA ILE A 6 -2.98 -16.22 9.08
C ILE A 6 -4.18 -15.95 10.02
N ILE A 7 -3.96 -15.83 11.33
CA ILE A 7 -5.04 -15.51 12.28
C ILE A 7 -5.43 -14.04 12.13
N HIS A 8 -4.45 -13.14 11.98
CA HIS A 8 -4.71 -11.75 11.64
C HIS A 8 -5.56 -11.60 10.37
N GLU A 9 -5.19 -12.31 9.30
CA GLU A 9 -5.92 -12.26 8.04
C GLU A 9 -7.33 -12.88 8.14
N SER A 10 -7.43 -14.08 8.73
CA SER A 10 -8.68 -14.86 8.74
C SER A 10 -9.69 -14.41 9.79
N ALA A 11 -9.24 -13.96 10.96
CA ALA A 11 -10.11 -13.50 12.04
C ALA A 11 -10.30 -11.98 12.04
N GLY A 12 -9.31 -11.22 11.56
CA GLY A 12 -9.36 -9.76 11.47
C GLY A 12 -10.01 -9.28 10.18
N HIS A 13 -9.33 -9.46 9.05
CA HIS A 13 -9.79 -8.90 7.76
C HIS A 13 -10.92 -9.69 7.11
N ALA A 14 -10.79 -11.00 6.99
CA ALA A 14 -11.68 -11.82 6.17
C ALA A 14 -13.18 -11.71 6.53
N PRO A 15 -13.61 -11.65 7.80
CA PRO A 15 -15.03 -11.66 8.14
C PRO A 15 -15.78 -10.40 7.64
N ILE A 16 -15.13 -9.24 7.67
CA ILE A 16 -15.76 -7.95 7.34
C ILE A 16 -15.73 -7.65 5.83
N ILE A 17 -14.84 -8.28 5.06
CA ILE A 17 -14.74 -8.09 3.60
C ILE A 17 -16.04 -8.49 2.87
N ALA A 18 -16.87 -9.34 3.48
CA ALA A 18 -18.18 -9.71 2.95
C ALA A 18 -19.23 -8.60 3.04
N ASP A 19 -19.03 -7.58 3.89
CA ASP A 19 -19.87 -6.39 3.94
C ASP A 19 -19.67 -5.54 2.68
N THR A 20 -20.77 -5.16 2.02
CA THR A 20 -20.71 -4.51 0.71
C THR A 20 -20.11 -3.10 0.79
N ASP A 21 -20.47 -2.33 1.81
CA ASP A 21 -20.00 -0.94 1.94
C ASP A 21 -18.52 -0.92 2.33
N TYR A 22 -18.11 -1.82 3.23
CA TYR A 22 -16.71 -1.97 3.59
C TYR A 22 -15.86 -2.49 2.42
N ASN A 23 -16.37 -3.44 1.64
CA ASN A 23 -15.69 -3.94 0.44
C ASN A 23 -15.47 -2.83 -0.60
N ASN A 24 -16.50 -1.99 -0.82
CA ASN A 24 -16.43 -0.84 -1.70
C ASN A 24 -15.38 0.16 -1.19
N TYR A 25 -15.37 0.45 0.11
CA TYR A 25 -14.34 1.29 0.73
C TYR A 25 -12.92 0.74 0.49
N LEU A 26 -12.67 -0.54 0.80
CA LEU A 26 -11.35 -1.17 0.60
C LEU A 26 -10.90 -1.15 -0.87
N SER A 27 -11.79 -1.50 -1.79
CA SER A 27 -11.50 -1.47 -3.23
C SER A 27 -11.15 -0.06 -3.70
N TYR A 28 -11.91 0.93 -3.22
CA TYR A 28 -11.70 2.32 -3.56
C TYR A 28 -10.40 2.87 -2.98
N PHE A 29 -10.12 2.55 -1.72
CA PHE A 29 -8.86 2.85 -1.04
C PHE A 29 -7.66 2.31 -1.83
N GLY A 30 -7.72 1.06 -2.26
CA GLY A 30 -6.68 0.45 -3.10
C GLY A 30 -6.50 1.19 -4.44
N SER A 31 -7.59 1.64 -5.06
CA SER A 31 -7.53 2.39 -6.33
C SER A 31 -6.86 3.76 -6.18
N ILE A 32 -7.04 4.41 -5.02
CA ILE A 32 -6.39 5.68 -4.68
C ILE A 32 -4.93 5.43 -4.30
N GLY A 33 -4.66 4.43 -3.47
CA GLY A 33 -3.30 4.04 -3.07
C GLY A 33 -2.42 3.67 -4.26
N ALA A 34 -2.98 3.04 -5.29
CA ALA A 34 -2.25 2.74 -6.52
C ALA A 34 -1.75 3.98 -7.29
N LYS A 35 -2.29 5.17 -6.99
CA LYS A 35 -1.93 6.45 -7.62
C LYS A 35 -1.22 7.42 -6.68
N ALA A 36 -1.24 7.17 -5.36
CA ALA A 36 -0.67 8.05 -4.36
C ALA A 36 0.83 8.27 -4.58
N MET A 37 1.28 9.51 -4.44
CA MET A 37 2.70 9.84 -4.56
C MET A 37 3.50 9.34 -3.35
N PHE A 38 4.60 8.65 -3.64
CA PHE A 38 5.61 8.26 -2.67
C PHE A 38 6.70 9.31 -2.62
N SER A 39 7.34 9.48 -1.47
CA SER A 39 8.65 10.11 -1.37
C SER A 39 9.75 9.05 -1.51
N ALA A 40 10.97 9.48 -1.86
CA ALA A 40 12.12 8.58 -1.81
C ALA A 40 12.35 7.97 -0.41
N LYS A 41 11.95 8.69 0.65
CA LYS A 41 12.06 8.23 2.04
C LYS A 41 11.07 7.11 2.38
N ASP A 42 9.88 7.11 1.79
CA ASP A 42 8.91 6.02 2.00
C ASP A 42 9.46 4.69 1.45
N PHE A 43 10.15 4.74 0.31
CA PHE A 43 10.82 3.57 -0.24
C PHE A 43 11.97 3.09 0.66
N GLU A 44 12.78 3.99 1.21
CA GLU A 44 13.82 3.65 2.19
C GLU A 44 13.22 2.97 3.44
N LEU A 45 12.11 3.50 3.96
CA LEU A 45 11.41 2.95 5.11
C LEU A 45 10.83 1.55 4.82
N TYR A 46 10.17 1.39 3.67
CA TYR A 46 9.60 0.10 3.25
C TYR A 46 10.68 -0.99 3.16
N GLU A 47 11.81 -0.72 2.51
CA GLU A 47 12.89 -1.69 2.40
C GLU A 47 13.52 -2.01 3.76
N ALA A 48 13.62 -1.03 4.66
CA ALA A 48 14.11 -1.26 6.03
C ALA A 48 13.18 -2.16 6.85
N ILE A 49 11.85 -1.93 6.79
CA ILE A 49 10.85 -2.78 7.45
C ILE A 49 10.92 -4.20 6.89
N ARG A 50 10.95 -4.34 5.56
CA ARG A 50 11.01 -5.63 4.88
C ARG A 50 12.25 -6.43 5.28
N LYS A 51 13.42 -5.78 5.26
CA LYS A 51 14.70 -6.37 5.69
C LYS A 51 14.63 -6.84 7.15
N LEU A 52 14.05 -6.04 8.04
CA LEU A 52 13.88 -6.43 9.44
C LEU A 52 12.94 -7.64 9.60
N SER A 53 11.82 -7.69 8.86
CA SER A 53 10.89 -8.83 8.89
C SER A 53 11.57 -10.12 8.47
N ILE A 54 12.30 -10.09 7.35
CA ILE A 54 13.06 -11.25 6.85
C ILE A 54 14.07 -11.74 7.89
N LEU A 55 14.80 -10.82 8.53
CA LEU A 55 15.75 -11.17 9.58
C LEU A 55 15.06 -11.75 10.82
N LYS A 56 13.90 -11.22 11.24
CA LYS A 56 13.15 -11.73 12.41
C LYS A 56 12.48 -13.09 12.16
N GLU A 57 12.16 -13.41 10.91
CA GLU A 57 11.60 -14.70 10.51
C GLU A 57 12.66 -15.78 10.26
N ALA A 58 13.94 -15.41 10.12
CA ALA A 58 15.02 -16.36 9.89
C ALA A 58 15.27 -17.25 11.12
N VAL A 59 15.37 -18.56 10.90
CA VAL A 59 15.53 -19.57 11.97
C VAL A 59 16.83 -19.41 12.74
N ASP A 60 17.91 -18.99 12.06
CA ASP A 60 19.24 -18.76 12.63
C ASP A 60 19.61 -17.27 12.59
N ALA A 61 18.64 -16.39 12.87
CA ALA A 61 18.87 -14.95 12.82
C ALA A 61 20.00 -14.51 13.77
N ASN A 62 20.96 -13.77 13.25
CA ASN A 62 22.02 -13.20 14.07
C ASN A 62 21.47 -11.99 14.84
N ASP A 63 21.45 -12.08 16.17
CA ASP A 63 20.99 -11.00 17.06
C ASP A 63 21.68 -9.66 16.77
N SER A 64 22.96 -9.68 16.35
CA SER A 64 23.69 -8.48 15.97
C SER A 64 23.19 -7.86 14.66
N GLU A 65 22.70 -8.67 13.72
CA GLU A 65 22.12 -8.21 12.46
C GLU A 65 20.71 -7.66 12.66
N ILE A 66 19.90 -8.32 13.49
CA ILE A 66 18.60 -7.80 13.92
C ILE A 66 18.78 -6.45 14.61
N ALA A 67 19.68 -6.34 15.60
CA ALA A 67 19.91 -5.09 16.31
C ALA A 67 20.38 -3.94 15.38
N LYS A 68 21.17 -4.28 14.36
CA LYS A 68 21.61 -3.32 13.33
C LYS A 68 20.44 -2.87 12.45
N ALA A 69 19.63 -3.80 11.96
CA ALA A 69 18.45 -3.49 11.15
C ALA A 69 17.41 -2.69 11.94
N GLU A 70 17.20 -2.98 13.22
CA GLU A 70 16.33 -2.18 14.09
C GLU A 70 16.86 -0.76 14.30
N LYS A 71 18.17 -0.59 14.45
CA LYS A 71 18.79 0.73 14.57
C LYS A 71 18.67 1.54 13.29
N GLU A 72 18.87 0.90 12.14
CA GLU A 72 18.68 1.48 10.81
C GLU A 72 17.23 1.92 10.60
N LEU A 73 16.26 1.06 10.91
CA LEU A 73 14.83 1.36 10.84
C LEU A 73 14.45 2.55 11.74
N ARG A 74 14.92 2.57 13.00
CA ARG A 74 14.68 3.70 13.91
C ARG A 74 15.21 5.01 13.34
N TYR A 75 16.43 5.00 12.82
CA TYR A 75 17.04 6.19 12.22
C TYR A 75 16.24 6.69 11.02
N ILE A 76 15.81 5.81 10.10
CA ILE A 76 14.99 6.20 8.94
C ILE A 76 13.66 6.80 9.42
N ASN A 77 12.99 6.14 10.36
CA ASN A 77 11.70 6.58 10.90
C ASN A 77 11.80 7.96 11.58
N GLU A 78 12.88 8.26 12.29
CA GLU A 78 13.14 9.57 12.92
C GLU A 78 13.50 10.67 11.91
N ASN A 79 13.85 10.32 10.66
CA ASN A 79 14.34 11.25 9.64
C ASN A 79 13.49 11.21 8.35
N MET A 80 12.19 10.91 8.47
CA MET A 80 11.26 10.86 7.33
C MET A 80 10.95 12.25 6.74
N GLY A 81 10.97 13.31 7.56
CA GLY A 81 10.57 14.65 7.14
C GLY A 81 9.05 14.80 7.05
N GLU A 82 8.57 15.64 6.14
CA GLU A 82 7.14 15.81 5.89
C GLU A 82 6.54 14.54 5.27
N PRO A 83 5.32 14.13 5.69
CA PRO A 83 4.70 12.91 5.21
C PRO A 83 4.29 13.05 3.74
N SER A 84 4.57 12.02 2.95
CA SER A 84 4.05 11.91 1.58
C SER A 84 2.55 11.63 1.57
N GLU A 85 1.93 11.70 0.38
CA GLU A 85 0.55 11.29 0.19
C GLU A 85 0.33 9.82 0.60
N MET A 86 1.29 8.94 0.28
CA MET A 86 1.23 7.54 0.71
C MET A 86 1.33 7.41 2.24
N ALA A 87 2.19 8.18 2.91
CA ALA A 87 2.30 8.14 4.37
C ALA A 87 1.00 8.63 5.05
N LEU A 88 0.40 9.71 4.54
CA LEU A 88 -0.89 10.23 5.03
C LEU A 88 -2.03 9.24 4.77
N LEU A 89 -2.06 8.63 3.58
CA LEU A 89 -3.02 7.58 3.26
C LEU A 89 -2.83 6.37 4.19
N GLY A 90 -1.59 5.97 4.47
CA GLY A 90 -1.26 4.91 5.42
C GLY A 90 -1.80 5.18 6.84
N ARG A 91 -1.83 6.44 7.29
CA ARG A 91 -2.48 6.81 8.56
C ARG A 91 -3.99 6.58 8.51
N LEU A 92 -4.67 6.97 7.43
CA LEU A 92 -6.09 6.66 7.26
C LEU A 92 -6.35 5.15 7.27
N HIS A 93 -5.52 4.37 6.57
CA HIS A 93 -5.60 2.91 6.59
C HIS A 93 -5.47 2.37 8.02
N TRP A 94 -4.43 2.80 8.74
CA TRP A 94 -4.15 2.35 10.09
C TRP A 94 -5.30 2.63 11.06
N TRP A 95 -5.82 3.86 11.06
CA TRP A 95 -6.90 4.26 11.96
C TRP A 95 -8.28 3.77 11.53
N THR A 96 -8.39 3.06 10.40
CA THR A 96 -9.65 2.49 9.91
C THR A 96 -9.56 0.98 9.79
N VAL A 97 -8.88 0.48 8.77
CA VAL A 97 -8.78 -0.93 8.41
C VAL A 97 -8.11 -1.75 9.52
N GLU A 98 -7.10 -1.20 10.19
CA GLU A 98 -6.36 -1.91 11.24
C GLU A 98 -6.93 -1.68 12.65
N TYR A 99 -7.17 -0.42 13.01
CA TYR A 99 -7.53 0.00 14.37
C TYR A 99 -8.82 0.83 14.43
N GLY A 100 -9.72 0.67 13.46
CA GLY A 100 -10.97 1.42 13.39
C GLY A 100 -12.07 0.90 14.30
N LEU A 101 -12.88 1.85 14.78
CA LEU A 101 -14.12 1.64 15.52
C LEU A 101 -15.32 2.22 14.76
N ILE A 102 -16.51 1.66 14.95
CA ILE A 102 -17.75 2.12 14.28
C ILE A 102 -18.89 2.31 15.28
N GLY A 103 -19.74 3.33 15.06
CA GLY A 103 -20.92 3.62 15.87
C GLY A 103 -20.83 4.97 16.58
N THR A 104 -21.13 4.98 17.88
CA THR A 104 -21.11 6.19 18.72
C THR A 104 -19.83 6.24 19.57
N LEU A 105 -19.38 7.41 20.01
CA LEU A 105 -18.23 7.52 20.92
C LEU A 105 -18.47 6.81 22.26
N GLU A 106 -19.73 6.77 22.72
CA GLU A 106 -20.11 6.16 24.00
C GLU A 106 -20.19 4.64 23.92
N ASN A 107 -20.56 4.09 22.76
CA ASN A 107 -20.71 2.65 22.55
C ASN A 107 -20.25 2.24 21.15
N PRO A 108 -18.93 2.34 20.86
CA PRO A 108 -18.38 1.91 19.59
C PRO A 108 -18.30 0.37 19.50
N LYS A 109 -18.23 -0.13 18.27
CA LYS A 109 -17.94 -1.52 17.93
C LYS A 109 -16.61 -1.60 17.18
N ILE A 110 -15.93 -2.74 17.30
CA ILE A 110 -14.65 -2.98 16.62
C ILE A 110 -14.94 -3.42 15.19
N TYR A 111 -14.21 -2.87 14.24
CA TYR A 111 -14.16 -3.39 12.88
C TYR A 111 -12.72 -3.51 12.34
N GLY A 112 -11.76 -2.81 12.94
CA GLY A 112 -10.35 -2.91 12.57
C GLY A 112 -9.74 -4.29 12.80
N ALA A 113 -9.00 -4.79 11.83
CA ALA A 113 -8.45 -6.15 11.81
C ALA A 113 -7.40 -6.40 12.91
N GLY A 114 -6.54 -5.44 13.19
CA GLY A 114 -5.58 -5.49 14.30
C GLY A 114 -6.29 -5.69 15.65
N LEU A 115 -7.37 -4.95 15.88
CA LEU A 115 -8.19 -5.10 17.09
C LEU A 115 -8.96 -6.41 17.13
N LEU A 116 -9.50 -6.91 16.01
CA LEU A 116 -10.27 -8.16 15.95
C LEU A 116 -9.39 -9.41 16.11
N SER A 117 -8.12 -9.33 15.71
CA SER A 117 -7.18 -10.46 15.78
C SER A 117 -6.33 -10.50 17.06
N SER A 118 -6.36 -9.43 17.86
CA SER A 118 -5.57 -9.29 19.09
C SER A 118 -6.47 -9.32 20.33
N ILE A 119 -6.67 -10.50 20.93
CA ILE A 119 -7.57 -10.69 22.10
C ILE A 119 -7.31 -9.66 23.22
N GLY A 120 -6.03 -9.33 23.48
CA GLY A 120 -5.66 -8.35 24.50
C GLY A 120 -6.04 -6.92 24.13
N GLU A 121 -5.84 -6.54 22.87
CA GLU A 121 -6.19 -5.21 22.38
C GLU A 121 -7.69 -5.06 22.16
N SER A 122 -8.42 -6.11 21.74
CA SER A 122 -9.89 -6.06 21.65
C SER A 122 -10.54 -5.71 22.99
N ALA A 123 -9.97 -6.21 24.09
CA ALA A 123 -10.49 -5.95 25.44
C ALA A 123 -10.04 -4.59 25.99
N SER A 124 -8.76 -4.25 25.83
CA SER A 124 -8.20 -2.99 26.36
C SER A 124 -8.68 -1.78 25.56
N CYS A 125 -8.91 -1.90 24.25
CA CYS A 125 -9.40 -0.79 23.43
C CYS A 125 -10.77 -0.27 23.86
N MET A 126 -11.57 -1.08 24.55
CA MET A 126 -12.89 -0.72 25.07
C MET A 126 -12.84 -0.06 26.46
N GLN A 127 -11.67 0.01 27.10
CA GLN A 127 -11.49 0.66 28.38
C GLN A 127 -11.52 2.18 28.25
N ARG A 128 -11.79 2.89 29.34
CA ARG A 128 -11.98 4.37 29.34
C ARG A 128 -10.68 5.16 29.21
N ASP A 129 -9.55 4.51 29.44
CA ASP A 129 -8.20 5.08 29.37
C ASP A 129 -7.67 5.20 27.93
N VAL A 130 -8.23 4.46 26.97
CA VAL A 130 -8.00 4.67 25.54
C VAL A 130 -8.98 5.73 25.03
N GLU A 131 -8.48 6.81 24.44
CA GLU A 131 -9.32 7.90 23.92
C GLU A 131 -10.07 7.49 22.65
N LYS A 132 -11.34 7.91 22.52
CA LYS A 132 -12.18 7.67 21.33
C LYS A 132 -12.46 9.01 20.67
N ILE A 133 -12.03 9.15 19.43
CA ILE A 133 -12.10 10.40 18.66
C ILE A 133 -12.95 10.15 17.41
N TRP A 134 -13.68 11.15 16.92
CA TRP A 134 -14.38 11.03 15.64
C TRP A 134 -13.40 10.89 14.47
N TYR A 135 -13.68 9.93 13.60
CA TYR A 135 -12.97 9.78 12.33
C TYR A 135 -13.40 10.84 11.33
N ASN A 136 -12.46 11.71 10.97
CA ASN A 136 -12.63 12.78 9.98
C ASN A 136 -11.30 13.07 9.25
N MET A 137 -11.25 14.13 8.45
CA MET A 137 -10.04 14.53 7.71
C MET A 137 -8.83 14.82 8.60
N ASP A 138 -9.01 15.28 9.85
CA ASP A 138 -7.90 15.57 10.76
C ASP A 138 -7.17 14.29 11.21
N THR A 139 -7.76 13.12 11.01
CA THR A 139 -7.16 11.80 11.31
C THR A 139 -5.80 11.62 10.62
N ILE A 140 -5.59 12.25 9.44
CA ILE A 140 -4.31 12.20 8.72
C ILE A 140 -3.14 12.79 9.54
N ASN A 141 -3.43 13.61 10.56
CA ASN A 141 -2.40 14.25 11.39
C ASN A 141 -1.88 13.33 12.51
N TYR A 142 -2.49 12.17 12.72
CA TYR A 142 -2.11 11.24 13.78
C TYR A 142 -1.18 10.16 13.24
N ALA A 143 0.11 10.27 13.57
CA ALA A 143 1.07 9.20 13.34
C ALA A 143 0.84 8.03 14.33
N TYR A 144 1.31 6.83 13.96
CA TYR A 144 1.14 5.61 14.75
C TYR A 144 2.47 4.90 15.00
N ASP A 145 2.51 4.12 16.09
CA ASP A 145 3.64 3.23 16.43
C ASP A 145 3.12 1.79 16.45
N ILE A 146 3.61 0.98 15.51
CA ILE A 146 3.21 -0.42 15.35
C ILE A 146 3.66 -1.31 16.51
N THR A 147 4.58 -0.82 17.37
CA THR A 147 5.22 -1.61 18.44
C THR A 147 4.56 -1.45 19.81
N LYS A 148 3.56 -0.58 19.93
CA LYS A 148 2.90 -0.25 21.19
C LYS A 148 1.38 -0.30 21.06
N PRO A 149 0.65 -0.54 22.17
CA PRO A 149 -0.80 -0.33 22.20
C PRO A 149 -1.16 1.10 21.78
N GLN A 150 -2.26 1.23 21.06
CA GLN A 150 -2.68 2.52 20.50
C GLN A 150 -3.25 3.44 21.59
N PRO A 151 -2.74 4.68 21.75
CA PRO A 151 -3.19 5.58 22.82
C PRO A 151 -4.63 6.10 22.61
N GLN A 152 -5.04 6.18 21.36
CA GLN A 152 -6.33 6.64 20.91
C GLN A 152 -6.81 5.81 19.71
N LEU A 153 -8.12 5.81 19.50
CA LEU A 153 -8.77 5.14 18.38
C LEU A 153 -9.83 6.05 17.76
N PHE A 154 -10.12 5.81 16.48
CA PHE A 154 -11.05 6.63 15.72
C PHE A 154 -12.36 5.88 15.50
N VAL A 155 -13.47 6.56 15.75
CA VAL A 155 -14.83 6.07 15.59
C VAL A 155 -15.44 6.70 14.36
N THR A 156 -15.85 5.89 13.38
CA THR A 156 -16.68 6.33 12.25
C THR A 156 -18.15 6.06 12.55
N GLU A 157 -19.07 6.93 12.10
CA GLU A 157 -20.51 6.68 12.27
C GLU A 157 -20.98 5.51 11.38
N THR A 158 -20.48 5.47 10.15
CA THR A 158 -20.86 4.51 9.11
C THR A 158 -19.66 4.20 8.21
N PHE A 159 -19.75 3.13 7.40
CA PHE A 159 -18.75 2.88 6.35
C PHE A 159 -18.78 3.93 5.23
N GLN A 160 -19.93 4.56 4.96
CA GLN A 160 -20.02 5.66 4.00
C GLN A 160 -19.13 6.84 4.41
N ASN A 161 -19.07 7.18 5.70
CA ASN A 161 -18.17 8.24 6.19
C ASN A 161 -16.68 7.91 5.92
N LEU A 162 -16.30 6.63 5.87
CA LEU A 162 -14.93 6.24 5.46
C LEU A 162 -14.64 6.64 4.01
N ILE A 163 -15.60 6.41 3.12
CA ILE A 163 -15.53 6.79 1.71
C ILE A 163 -15.50 8.31 1.57
N ASP A 164 -16.35 9.04 2.30
CA ASP A 164 -16.46 10.49 2.21
C ASP A 164 -15.17 11.21 2.66
N VAL A 165 -14.55 10.73 3.75
CA VAL A 165 -13.25 11.26 4.22
C VAL A 165 -12.14 10.92 3.22
N LEU A 166 -12.11 9.68 2.73
CA LEU A 166 -11.13 9.25 1.73
C LEU A 166 -11.28 10.06 0.42
N GLU A 167 -12.50 10.36 0.00
CA GLU A 167 -12.80 11.18 -1.18
C GLU A 167 -12.35 12.63 -1.00
N THR A 168 -12.58 13.18 0.20
CA THR A 168 -12.10 14.52 0.58
C THR A 168 -10.58 14.57 0.52
N PHE A 169 -9.89 13.55 1.05
CA PHE A 169 -8.43 13.45 0.96
C PHE A 169 -7.96 13.26 -0.49
N ALA A 170 -8.62 12.42 -1.27
CA ALA A 170 -8.26 12.19 -2.67
C ALA A 170 -8.35 13.47 -3.51
N ASN A 171 -9.28 14.37 -3.20
CA ASN A 171 -9.39 15.69 -3.86
C ASN A 171 -8.20 16.62 -3.60
N THR A 172 -7.38 16.36 -2.58
CA THR A 172 -6.14 17.12 -2.34
C THR A 172 -4.90 16.45 -2.95
N MET A 173 -5.03 15.23 -3.47
CA MET A 173 -3.88 14.46 -3.97
C MET A 173 -3.47 14.86 -5.39
N ALA A 174 -2.19 14.65 -5.69
CA ALA A 174 -1.54 15.03 -6.93
C ALA A 174 -2.24 14.48 -8.19
N PHE A 175 -2.82 13.28 -8.10
CA PHE A 175 -3.47 12.64 -9.23
C PHE A 175 -4.81 13.29 -9.61
N ARG A 176 -5.39 14.14 -8.75
CA ARG A 176 -6.60 14.93 -9.05
C ARG A 176 -6.32 16.41 -9.24
N VAL A 177 -5.31 16.94 -8.55
CA VAL A 177 -4.98 18.37 -8.57
C VAL A 177 -4.07 18.72 -9.75
N GLY A 178 -3.02 17.93 -10.01
CA GLY A 178 -2.00 18.28 -10.99
C GLY A 178 -1.23 19.55 -10.62
N GLY A 179 -0.77 20.31 -11.61
CA GLY A 179 -0.02 21.54 -11.39
C GLY A 179 1.40 21.34 -10.83
N ALA A 180 2.01 22.45 -10.40
CA ALA A 180 3.42 22.50 -10.02
C ALA A 180 3.76 21.65 -8.80
N GLU A 181 2.96 21.74 -7.74
CA GLU A 181 3.16 20.96 -6.51
C GLU A 181 3.18 19.44 -6.79
N SER A 182 2.28 18.99 -7.65
CA SER A 182 2.17 17.58 -8.05
C SER A 182 3.39 17.11 -8.84
N VAL A 183 3.95 17.95 -9.72
CA VAL A 183 5.19 17.63 -10.45
C VAL A 183 6.40 17.68 -9.52
N MET A 184 6.46 18.61 -8.57
CA MET A 184 7.51 18.64 -7.55
C MET A 184 7.52 17.36 -6.71
N LYS A 185 6.35 16.87 -6.29
CA LYS A 185 6.22 15.55 -5.63
C LYS A 185 6.78 14.41 -6.50
N ALA A 186 6.62 14.47 -7.83
CA ALA A 186 7.20 13.49 -8.76
C ALA A 186 8.71 13.63 -8.94
N ILE A 187 9.28 14.82 -8.77
CA ILE A 187 10.74 15.02 -8.74
C ILE A 187 11.31 14.45 -7.43
N ASP A 188 10.65 14.74 -6.30
CA ASP A 188 11.07 14.29 -4.97
C ASP A 188 10.97 12.78 -4.77
N CYS A 189 10.08 12.10 -5.52
CA CYS A 189 9.95 10.65 -5.44
C CYS A 189 11.16 9.90 -6.00
N LYS A 190 11.92 10.52 -6.93
CA LYS A 190 13.10 9.95 -7.62
C LYS A 190 12.84 8.58 -8.26
N ASN A 191 11.60 8.31 -8.61
CA ASN A 191 11.15 7.05 -9.17
C ASN A 191 10.25 7.31 -10.37
N VAL A 192 9.81 6.25 -11.05
CA VAL A 192 8.91 6.40 -12.18
C VAL A 192 7.57 6.96 -11.70
N ALA A 193 7.21 8.11 -12.24
CA ALA A 193 5.89 8.71 -12.06
C ALA A 193 5.30 9.04 -13.43
N THR A 194 4.04 9.44 -13.45
CA THR A 194 3.34 9.87 -14.67
C THR A 194 2.69 11.23 -14.47
N ALA A 195 2.96 12.16 -15.38
CA ALA A 195 2.21 13.42 -15.50
C ALA A 195 1.24 13.35 -16.68
N VAL A 196 0.06 13.94 -16.52
CA VAL A 196 -0.99 13.97 -17.55
C VAL A 196 -1.26 15.41 -17.97
N TYR A 197 -1.13 15.67 -19.27
CA TYR A 197 -1.50 16.93 -19.89
C TYR A 197 -3.03 17.06 -20.00
N SER A 198 -3.55 18.28 -20.07
CA SER A 198 -4.96 18.59 -20.35
C SER A 198 -5.49 18.05 -21.69
N SER A 199 -4.58 17.71 -22.61
CA SER A 199 -4.89 17.00 -23.85
C SER A 199 -5.22 15.52 -23.62
N GLY A 200 -4.83 14.96 -22.47
CA GLY A 200 -4.90 13.54 -22.14
C GLY A 200 -3.62 12.77 -22.42
N LEU A 201 -2.58 13.41 -22.98
CA LEU A 201 -1.26 12.78 -23.12
C LEU A 201 -0.65 12.51 -21.74
N GLN A 202 -0.10 11.31 -21.57
CA GLN A 202 0.55 10.87 -20.35
C GLN A 202 2.05 10.70 -20.61
N VAL A 203 2.89 11.29 -19.76
CA VAL A 203 4.34 11.18 -19.81
C VAL A 203 4.79 10.41 -18.58
N SER A 204 5.36 9.23 -18.77
CA SER A 204 5.92 8.40 -17.71
C SER A 204 7.44 8.43 -17.74
N GLY A 205 8.07 8.58 -16.58
CA GLY A 205 9.52 8.61 -16.43
C GLY A 205 9.96 9.12 -15.06
N ILE A 206 11.27 9.27 -14.86
CA ILE A 206 11.83 9.89 -13.65
C ILE A 206 11.92 11.39 -13.88
N PHE A 207 11.08 12.16 -13.19
CA PHE A 207 11.05 13.62 -13.30
C PHE A 207 12.27 14.23 -12.61
N THR A 208 12.93 15.18 -13.28
CA THR A 208 14.18 15.77 -12.77
C THR A 208 14.20 17.29 -12.83
N ASP A 209 13.29 17.91 -13.58
CA ASP A 209 13.25 19.35 -13.73
C ASP A 209 11.84 19.84 -14.05
N ILE A 210 11.56 21.09 -13.67
CA ILE A 210 10.30 21.78 -13.89
C ILE A 210 10.56 23.26 -14.18
N GLY A 211 9.91 23.78 -15.21
CA GLY A 211 9.83 25.22 -15.46
C GLY A 211 8.60 25.81 -14.80
N LEU A 212 8.75 26.96 -14.14
CA LEU A 212 7.67 27.71 -13.50
C LEU A 212 7.63 29.15 -14.03
N ASN A 213 6.43 29.72 -14.15
CA ASN A 213 6.27 31.16 -14.38
C ASN A 213 6.19 31.92 -13.05
N ALA A 214 5.93 33.24 -13.10
CA ALA A 214 5.85 34.08 -11.91
C ALA A 214 4.63 33.80 -11.02
N ASP A 215 3.65 33.05 -11.52
CA ASP A 215 2.41 32.68 -10.84
C ASP A 215 2.43 31.20 -10.39
N ASP A 216 3.61 30.57 -10.33
CA ASP A 216 3.84 29.16 -9.97
C ASP A 216 3.13 28.14 -10.89
N GLU A 217 2.78 28.52 -12.11
CA GLU A 217 2.23 27.59 -13.11
C GLU A 217 3.34 26.85 -13.85
N VAL A 218 3.06 25.58 -14.18
CA VAL A 218 3.99 24.73 -14.91
C VAL A 218 4.12 25.22 -16.35
N THR A 219 5.35 25.53 -16.75
CA THR A 219 5.68 25.95 -18.13
C THR A 219 6.46 24.91 -18.90
N PHE A 220 7.08 23.96 -18.20
CA PHE A 220 7.93 22.93 -18.77
C PHE A 220 8.07 21.77 -17.79
N ILE A 221 8.16 20.56 -18.32
CA ILE A 221 8.52 19.37 -17.55
C ILE A 221 9.68 18.64 -18.20
N LYS A 222 10.48 17.95 -17.39
CA LYS A 222 11.57 17.10 -17.86
C LYS A 222 11.67 15.82 -17.07
N THR A 223 11.83 14.73 -17.79
CA THR A 223 12.27 13.45 -17.28
C THR A 223 13.69 13.15 -17.75
N THR A 224 14.40 12.28 -17.04
CA THR A 224 15.75 11.84 -17.43
C THR A 224 15.83 10.32 -17.41
N GLY A 225 16.52 9.77 -18.41
CA GLY A 225 16.57 8.33 -18.65
C GLY A 225 15.27 7.82 -19.28
N ILE A 226 15.02 6.53 -19.13
CA ILE A 226 13.93 5.84 -19.81
C ILE A 226 12.58 6.52 -19.51
N SER A 227 11.91 6.93 -20.58
CA SER A 227 10.58 7.54 -20.54
C SER A 227 9.65 6.87 -21.56
N ALA A 228 8.35 7.09 -21.42
CA ALA A 228 7.36 6.62 -22.38
C ALA A 228 6.16 7.55 -22.43
N LEU A 229 5.52 7.60 -23.59
CA LEU A 229 4.28 8.35 -23.80
C LEU A 229 3.12 7.39 -23.92
N ALA A 230 2.01 7.74 -23.29
CA ALA A 230 0.79 6.97 -23.30
C ALA A 230 -0.45 7.85 -23.47
N PHE A 231 -1.56 7.24 -23.86
CA PHE A 231 -2.87 7.87 -23.85
C PHE A 231 -3.89 6.86 -23.30
N ALA A 232 -4.71 7.29 -22.35
CA ALA A 232 -5.70 6.44 -21.68
C ALA A 232 -5.12 5.13 -21.10
N GLY A 233 -3.91 5.18 -20.54
CA GLY A 233 -3.24 4.05 -19.90
C GLY A 233 -2.62 3.05 -20.87
N LYS A 234 -2.47 3.41 -22.15
CA LYS A 234 -1.82 2.59 -23.15
C LYS A 234 -0.70 3.33 -23.87
N GLN A 235 0.46 2.69 -23.97
CA GLN A 235 1.64 3.26 -24.62
C GLN A 235 1.31 3.63 -26.07
N LEU A 236 1.77 4.80 -26.51
CA LEU A 236 1.69 5.22 -27.90
C LEU A 236 2.68 4.42 -28.76
N GLU A 237 2.25 4.10 -29.98
CA GLU A 237 3.11 3.42 -30.95
C GLU A 237 4.39 4.24 -31.20
N ASN A 238 5.55 3.56 -31.15
CA ASN A 238 6.87 4.16 -31.30
C ASN A 238 7.26 5.25 -30.27
N HIS A 239 6.56 5.38 -29.14
CA HIS A 239 6.96 6.29 -28.06
C HIS A 239 7.15 5.56 -26.72
N GLY A 240 7.71 4.35 -26.77
CA GLY A 240 8.08 3.56 -25.61
C GLY A 240 9.51 3.81 -25.12
N LYS A 241 9.93 2.97 -24.17
CA LYS A 241 11.23 3.02 -23.47
C LYS A 241 12.44 3.07 -24.41
N ASP A 242 12.40 2.32 -25.51
CA ASP A 242 13.49 2.25 -26.48
C ASP A 242 13.65 3.53 -27.30
N TYR A 243 12.54 4.23 -27.52
CA TYR A 243 12.51 5.48 -28.28
C TYR A 243 12.94 6.65 -27.39
N HIS A 244 12.31 6.82 -26.22
CA HIS A 244 12.62 7.88 -25.26
C HIS A 244 13.61 7.41 -24.18
N LYS A 245 14.73 6.82 -24.60
CA LYS A 245 15.72 6.20 -23.70
C LYS A 245 16.50 7.18 -22.81
N ASP A 246 16.67 8.42 -23.30
CA ASP A 246 17.52 9.44 -22.66
C ASP A 246 16.71 10.42 -21.79
N GLY A 247 15.39 10.42 -21.93
CA GLY A 247 14.47 11.33 -21.25
C GLY A 247 13.40 11.84 -22.20
N PHE A 248 12.49 12.64 -21.64
CA PHE A 248 11.50 13.39 -22.37
C PHE A 248 11.41 14.79 -21.77
N SER A 249 11.19 15.80 -22.60
CA SER A 249 11.06 17.17 -22.10
C SER A 249 10.18 18.00 -23.00
N SER A 250 9.23 18.72 -22.43
CA SER A 250 8.25 19.43 -23.24
C SER A 250 7.64 20.64 -22.54
N PRO A 251 7.33 21.72 -23.28
CA PRO A 251 6.59 22.84 -22.72
C PRO A 251 5.20 22.43 -22.24
N VAL A 252 4.65 23.26 -21.37
CA VAL A 252 3.28 23.21 -20.86
C VAL A 252 2.72 24.63 -20.98
N GLY A 253 1.48 24.77 -21.43
CA GLY A 253 0.82 26.08 -21.51
C GLY A 253 0.35 26.46 -22.90
N ARG A 254 -0.13 27.70 -23.01
CA ARG A 254 -0.71 28.26 -24.24
C ARG A 254 0.34 28.90 -25.12
N LEU A 255 0.03 28.96 -26.40
CA LEU A 255 0.72 29.82 -27.34
C LEU A 255 0.39 31.29 -27.05
N LYS A 256 1.42 32.14 -27.15
CA LYS A 256 1.33 33.56 -26.92
C LYS A 256 0.28 34.19 -27.84
N SER A 257 -0.61 34.99 -27.24
CA SER A 257 -1.71 35.68 -27.94
C SER A 257 -2.79 34.75 -28.52
N SER A 258 -2.87 33.49 -28.05
CA SER A 258 -3.96 32.59 -28.41
C SER A 258 -5.10 32.66 -27.38
N LEU A 259 -6.34 32.67 -27.87
CA LEU A 259 -7.54 32.59 -27.02
C LEU A 259 -7.92 31.13 -26.69
N LYS A 260 -7.33 30.16 -27.38
CA LYS A 260 -7.70 28.74 -27.32
C LYS A 260 -6.47 27.90 -26.97
N PRO A 261 -6.60 26.86 -26.14
CA PRO A 261 -5.52 25.90 -25.94
C PRO A 261 -5.12 25.21 -27.24
N LEU A 262 -3.82 24.98 -27.44
CA LEU A 262 -3.29 24.35 -28.66
C LEU A 262 -3.89 22.96 -28.90
N GLU A 263 -4.15 22.20 -27.83
CA GLU A 263 -4.77 20.88 -27.93
C GLU A 263 -6.15 20.90 -28.59
N ASN A 264 -6.83 22.05 -28.65
CA ASN A 264 -8.18 22.16 -29.19
C ASN A 264 -8.23 22.83 -30.56
N TYR A 265 -7.09 23.13 -31.21
CA TYR A 265 -7.10 23.82 -32.51
C TYR A 265 -7.82 23.01 -33.59
N SER A 266 -8.67 23.69 -34.38
CA SER A 266 -9.21 23.14 -35.62
C SER A 266 -8.12 23.01 -36.69
N ASP A 267 -8.41 22.29 -37.77
CA ASP A 267 -7.45 22.17 -38.89
C ASP A 267 -7.14 23.55 -39.51
N GLU A 268 -8.13 24.45 -39.58
CA GLU A 268 -7.97 25.84 -40.04
C GLU A 268 -7.07 26.65 -39.10
N GLU A 269 -7.27 26.55 -37.79
CA GLU A 269 -6.45 27.22 -36.78
C GLU A 269 -5.01 26.70 -36.79
N MET A 270 -4.82 25.41 -37.04
CA MET A 270 -3.50 24.80 -37.23
C MET A 270 -2.80 25.34 -38.47
N GLU A 271 -3.49 25.40 -39.62
CA GLU A 271 -2.92 25.97 -40.85
C GLU A 271 -2.48 27.43 -40.65
N LEU A 272 -3.32 28.24 -40.00
CA LEU A 272 -3.00 29.64 -39.66
C LEU A 272 -1.80 29.76 -38.72
N ALA A 273 -1.61 28.79 -37.81
CA ALA A 273 -0.45 28.70 -36.94
C ALA A 273 0.79 28.06 -37.61
N GLY A 274 0.71 27.69 -38.89
CA GLY A 274 1.79 27.04 -39.62
C GLY A 274 2.02 25.58 -39.22
N LEU A 275 1.06 24.94 -38.57
CA LEU A 275 1.10 23.56 -38.08
C LEU A 275 0.56 22.57 -39.12
N TYR A 276 1.27 22.44 -40.23
CA TYR A 276 1.00 21.44 -41.27
C TYR A 276 2.29 20.74 -41.70
N LEU A 277 2.15 19.51 -42.19
CA LEU A 277 3.28 18.62 -42.49
C LEU A 277 4.29 19.26 -43.44
N GLY A 278 5.56 19.18 -43.09
CA GLY A 278 6.69 19.71 -43.85
C GLY A 278 6.97 21.20 -43.66
N ASN A 279 6.09 21.95 -43.00
CA ASN A 279 6.27 23.39 -42.80
C ASN A 279 7.28 23.70 -41.69
N LYS A 280 8.10 24.73 -41.87
CA LYS A 280 8.89 25.31 -40.79
C LYS A 280 8.03 26.34 -40.04
N THR A 281 7.81 26.10 -38.76
CA THR A 281 7.03 27.00 -37.90
C THR A 281 7.83 27.38 -36.66
N ASN A 282 7.37 28.45 -36.02
CA ASN A 282 7.92 28.95 -34.77
C ASN A 282 6.77 29.20 -33.79
N LEU A 283 6.68 28.36 -32.77
CA LEU A 283 5.68 28.45 -31.72
C LEU A 283 6.27 29.15 -30.51
N THR A 284 5.69 30.27 -30.10
CA THR A 284 6.06 30.98 -28.88
C THR A 284 4.97 30.79 -27.84
N PHE A 285 5.32 30.25 -26.67
CA PHE A 285 4.43 30.07 -25.53
C PHE A 285 4.34 31.35 -24.68
N GLU A 286 3.28 31.47 -23.88
CA GLU A 286 3.12 32.58 -22.93
C GLU A 286 4.24 32.63 -21.88
N SER A 287 4.81 31.47 -21.55
CA SER A 287 6.00 31.33 -20.70
C SER A 287 7.28 31.92 -21.29
N GLY A 288 7.27 32.29 -22.58
CA GLY A 288 8.45 32.71 -23.32
C GLY A 288 9.25 31.56 -23.94
N ILE A 289 8.85 30.31 -23.72
CA ILE A 289 9.46 29.16 -24.42
C ILE A 289 9.14 29.26 -25.91
N THR A 290 10.14 29.02 -26.74
CA THR A 290 10.03 29.08 -28.19
C THR A 290 10.46 27.74 -28.79
N VAL A 291 9.59 27.14 -29.60
CA VAL A 291 9.80 25.88 -30.33
C VAL A 291 9.82 26.19 -31.83
N ALA A 292 11.01 26.14 -32.42
CA ALA A 292 11.21 26.44 -33.84
C ALA A 292 11.73 25.20 -34.57
N GLY A 293 10.97 24.71 -35.55
CA GLY A 293 11.32 23.48 -36.26
C GLY A 293 10.40 23.19 -37.44
N LYS A 294 10.70 22.11 -38.16
CA LYS A 294 9.91 21.61 -39.27
C LYS A 294 8.92 20.56 -38.78
N VAL A 295 7.63 20.77 -38.99
CA VAL A 295 6.57 19.85 -38.54
C VAL A 295 6.68 18.54 -39.33
N ASN A 296 6.85 17.42 -38.64
CA ASN A 296 6.97 16.09 -39.22
C ASN A 296 5.73 15.23 -38.99
N ASN A 297 5.10 15.34 -37.82
CA ASN A 297 3.88 14.59 -37.50
C ASN A 297 3.00 15.38 -36.52
N ILE A 298 1.69 15.17 -36.58
CA ILE A 298 0.72 15.74 -35.65
C ILE A 298 -0.25 14.62 -35.24
N LEU A 299 -0.21 14.24 -33.97
CA LEU A 299 -1.04 13.16 -33.44
C LEU A 299 -2.28 13.73 -32.74
N LYS A 300 -3.45 13.29 -33.20
CA LYS A 300 -4.73 13.58 -32.56
C LYS A 300 -5.32 12.33 -31.88
N ARG A 301 -5.92 12.51 -30.70
CA ARG A 301 -6.71 11.50 -29.97
C ARG A 301 -7.88 12.20 -29.28
N ALA A 302 -9.06 11.57 -29.29
CA ALA A 302 -10.29 12.14 -28.73
C ALA A 302 -10.52 13.61 -29.17
N GLU A 303 -10.34 13.89 -30.47
CA GLU A 303 -10.48 15.21 -31.09
C GLU A 303 -9.49 16.29 -30.61
N LYS A 304 -8.51 15.93 -29.77
CA LYS A 304 -7.47 16.83 -29.30
C LYS A 304 -6.11 16.53 -29.94
N ILE A 305 -5.31 17.57 -30.15
CA ILE A 305 -3.88 17.44 -30.46
C ILE A 305 -3.16 17.04 -29.19
N ILE A 306 -2.49 15.90 -29.19
CA ILE A 306 -1.77 15.37 -28.02
C ILE A 306 -0.26 15.44 -28.19
N LEU A 307 0.24 15.36 -29.43
CA LEU A 307 1.68 15.34 -29.73
C LEU A 307 1.96 15.99 -31.09
N ILE A 308 3.03 16.78 -31.17
CA ILE A 308 3.56 17.31 -32.43
C ILE A 308 5.04 16.96 -32.52
N THR A 309 5.44 16.30 -33.60
CA THR A 309 6.82 15.88 -33.84
C THR A 309 7.49 16.86 -34.79
N PHE A 310 8.70 17.32 -34.45
CA PHE A 310 9.49 18.27 -35.22
C PHE A 310 10.84 17.68 -35.66
N GLU A 311 11.24 17.99 -36.88
CA GLU A 311 12.60 17.85 -37.42
C GLU A 311 13.34 19.20 -37.34
N GLU A 312 14.68 19.16 -37.30
CA GLU A 312 15.53 20.36 -37.27
C GLU A 312 15.10 21.36 -36.18
N CYS A 313 14.69 20.84 -35.01
CA CYS A 313 14.01 21.61 -33.98
C CYS A 313 14.99 22.24 -32.98
N THR A 314 14.75 23.49 -32.62
CA THR A 314 15.41 24.16 -31.49
C THR A 314 14.34 24.61 -30.50
N VAL A 315 14.55 24.30 -29.23
CA VAL A 315 13.70 24.78 -28.12
C VAL A 315 14.51 25.66 -27.20
N THR A 316 14.00 26.86 -26.92
CA THR A 316 14.68 27.87 -26.09
C THR A 316 13.74 28.49 -25.07
N GLU A 317 14.26 28.84 -23.90
CA GLU A 317 13.57 29.64 -22.89
C GLU A 317 13.71 31.15 -23.17
N GLY A 318 12.85 31.96 -22.56
CA GLY A 318 12.90 33.42 -22.69
C GLY A 318 14.21 34.07 -22.19
N ASN A 319 14.97 33.38 -21.34
CA ASN A 319 16.28 33.81 -20.84
C ASN A 319 17.45 33.46 -21.80
N GLY A 320 17.19 32.74 -22.90
CA GLY A 320 18.19 32.30 -23.87
C GLY A 320 18.77 30.90 -23.60
N ASN A 321 18.35 30.20 -22.54
CA ASN A 321 18.73 28.81 -22.31
C ASN A 321 18.16 27.91 -23.42
N VAL A 322 18.98 26.98 -23.89
CA VAL A 322 18.58 26.02 -24.93
C VAL A 322 18.15 24.71 -24.27
N LEU A 323 16.88 24.36 -24.44
CA LEU A 323 16.25 23.15 -23.90
C LEU A 323 16.34 21.97 -24.87
N PHE A 324 16.43 22.22 -26.17
CA PHE A 324 16.62 21.20 -27.20
C PHE A 324 17.37 21.76 -28.40
N LYS A 325 18.23 20.94 -29.02
CA LYS A 325 18.99 21.31 -30.21
C LYS A 325 18.71 20.38 -31.39
N PRO A 326 18.81 20.86 -32.64
CA PRO A 326 18.58 20.04 -33.82
C PRO A 326 19.47 18.80 -33.90
N GLU A 327 20.70 18.89 -33.37
CA GLU A 327 21.67 17.79 -33.39
C GLU A 327 21.27 16.63 -32.46
N TRP A 328 20.32 16.84 -31.55
CA TRP A 328 19.81 15.80 -30.64
C TRP A 328 18.74 14.92 -31.31
N GLY A 329 18.29 15.29 -32.51
CA GLY A 329 17.42 14.49 -33.35
C GLY A 329 16.01 15.04 -33.44
N ILE A 330 15.04 14.12 -33.48
CA ILE A 330 13.62 14.44 -33.60
C ILE A 330 13.10 14.93 -32.26
N TYR A 331 12.34 16.03 -32.27
CA TYR A 331 11.74 16.59 -31.07
C TYR A 331 10.24 16.26 -31.02
N ASP A 332 9.84 15.48 -30.04
CA ASP A 332 8.43 15.21 -29.74
C ASP A 332 7.91 16.19 -28.70
N MET A 333 6.99 17.05 -29.10
CA MET A 333 6.37 18.03 -28.24
C MET A 333 5.01 17.52 -27.76
N ALA A 334 4.92 17.23 -26.47
CA ALA A 334 3.64 17.06 -25.78
C ALA A 334 2.83 18.34 -25.88
N VAL A 335 1.53 18.20 -26.15
CA VAL A 335 0.63 19.35 -26.24
C VAL A 335 -0.30 19.34 -25.04
N GLY A 336 -0.41 20.47 -24.35
CA GLY A 336 -1.47 20.72 -23.39
C GLY A 336 -1.29 22.02 -22.62
N ASP A 337 -2.40 22.68 -22.34
CA ASP A 337 -2.52 23.89 -21.51
C ASP A 337 -1.94 23.74 -20.11
N LYS A 338 -2.12 22.57 -19.49
CA LYS A 338 -1.73 22.34 -18.09
C LYS A 338 -1.47 20.88 -17.78
N ILE A 339 -0.78 20.62 -16.67
CA ILE A 339 -0.71 19.29 -16.07
C ILE A 339 -1.91 19.11 -15.14
N VAL A 340 -2.82 18.18 -15.47
CA VAL A 340 -4.09 17.96 -14.76
C VAL A 340 -4.05 16.83 -13.74
N SER A 341 -2.99 16.01 -13.77
CA SER A 341 -2.85 14.86 -12.88
C SER A 341 -1.39 14.44 -12.84
N VAL A 342 -0.89 14.08 -11.66
CA VAL A 342 0.39 13.39 -11.50
C VAL A 342 0.22 12.23 -10.52
N PHE A 343 0.71 11.05 -10.87
CA PHE A 343 0.58 9.85 -10.04
C PHE A 343 1.80 8.96 -10.10
N ASN A 344 1.95 8.10 -9.09
CA ASN A 344 3.08 7.17 -9.00
C ASN A 344 2.96 6.00 -10.00
N GLY A 345 4.12 5.58 -10.55
CA GLY A 345 4.22 4.50 -11.53
C GLY A 345 3.97 4.94 -12.97
N ALA A 346 4.21 4.01 -13.90
CA ALA A 346 3.98 4.24 -15.32
C ALA A 346 2.48 4.22 -15.70
N ALA A 347 2.12 4.95 -16.76
CA ALA A 347 0.78 5.00 -17.30
C ALA A 347 0.34 3.64 -17.87
N ASP A 348 1.26 2.97 -18.58
CA ASP A 348 1.09 1.60 -19.08
C ASP A 348 2.11 0.70 -18.39
N LYS A 349 1.71 0.14 -17.24
CA LYS A 349 2.59 -0.68 -16.40
C LYS A 349 3.11 -1.91 -17.13
N ASP A 350 2.26 -2.56 -17.93
CA ASP A 350 2.62 -3.79 -18.65
C ASP A 350 3.74 -3.52 -19.68
N ALA A 351 3.68 -2.38 -20.37
CA ALA A 351 4.68 -2.00 -21.37
C ALA A 351 5.96 -1.43 -20.73
N PHE A 352 5.83 -0.70 -19.63
CA PHE A 352 6.94 0.01 -19.02
C PHE A 352 7.72 -0.85 -18.01
N GLU A 353 7.01 -1.50 -17.10
CA GLU A 353 7.53 -2.27 -15.97
C GLU A 353 7.56 -3.77 -16.33
N GLU A 354 8.33 -4.16 -17.36
CA GLU A 354 8.53 -5.58 -17.74
C GLU A 354 9.20 -6.41 -16.63
N ILE A 355 9.68 -5.77 -15.57
CA ILE A 355 10.30 -6.41 -14.42
C ILE A 355 9.55 -5.95 -13.18
N THR A 356 8.49 -6.66 -12.81
CA THR A 356 8.13 -6.75 -11.39
C THR A 356 9.41 -7.09 -10.65
N LEU A 357 9.81 -6.21 -9.73
CA LEU A 357 10.97 -6.35 -8.87
C LEU A 357 10.71 -7.55 -7.94
N VAL A 358 10.86 -8.77 -8.47
CA VAL A 358 10.78 -10.00 -7.70
C VAL A 358 12.03 -10.01 -6.87
N SER A 359 11.85 -9.82 -5.56
CA SER A 359 12.95 -9.81 -4.60
C SER A 359 13.83 -11.06 -4.79
N LEU A 360 15.14 -10.86 -4.75
CA LEU A 360 16.12 -11.95 -4.84
C LEU A 360 16.09 -12.84 -3.58
N GLU A 361 15.56 -12.35 -2.48
CA GLU A 361 15.46 -13.07 -1.21
C GLU A 361 14.05 -13.66 -1.04
N LYS A 362 13.96 -14.99 -1.07
CA LYS A 362 12.72 -15.74 -0.83
C LYS A 362 12.59 -16.08 0.65
N THR A 363 11.37 -16.03 1.17
CA THR A 363 11.04 -16.52 2.51
C THR A 363 11.51 -17.98 2.65
N GLN A 364 12.32 -18.25 3.68
CA GLN A 364 12.80 -19.61 3.94
C GLN A 364 11.66 -20.44 4.53
N GLN A 365 11.45 -21.64 3.98
CA GLN A 365 10.48 -22.59 4.53
C GLN A 365 11.04 -23.18 5.82
N ILE A 366 10.23 -23.21 6.88
CA ILE A 366 10.63 -23.75 8.18
C ILE A 366 10.90 -25.26 8.04
N VAL A 367 12.08 -25.69 8.47
CA VAL A 367 12.44 -27.11 8.59
C VAL A 367 12.23 -27.54 10.04
N TYR A 368 11.23 -28.39 10.27
CA TYR A 368 10.89 -28.89 11.61
C TYR A 368 11.78 -30.07 12.01
N ASP A 369 12.19 -30.10 13.29
CA ASP A 369 12.91 -31.25 13.85
C ASP A 369 11.98 -32.46 14.08
N ASP A 370 12.58 -33.65 14.24
CA ASP A 370 11.85 -34.91 14.45
C ASP A 370 10.93 -34.87 15.68
N LYS A 371 11.30 -34.09 16.71
CA LYS A 371 10.52 -33.94 17.93
C LYS A 371 9.25 -33.15 17.66
N THR A 372 9.35 -32.07 16.90
CA THR A 372 8.24 -31.19 16.52
C THR A 372 7.30 -31.93 15.56
N LEU A 373 7.83 -32.67 14.59
CA LEU A 373 7.03 -33.52 13.72
C LEU A 373 6.23 -34.59 14.48
N LYS A 374 6.81 -35.19 15.52
CA LYS A 374 6.09 -36.12 16.41
C LYS A 374 4.98 -35.41 17.18
N LEU A 375 5.20 -34.19 17.67
CA LEU A 375 4.16 -33.40 18.33
C LEU A 375 3.02 -33.07 17.36
N HIS A 376 3.32 -32.64 16.14
CA HIS A 376 2.32 -32.39 15.10
C HIS A 376 1.46 -33.63 14.82
N GLN A 377 2.07 -34.83 14.84
CA GLN A 377 1.34 -36.08 14.67
C GLN A 377 0.36 -36.34 15.83
N LEU A 378 0.71 -35.98 17.07
CA LEU A 378 -0.21 -36.07 18.21
C LEU A 378 -1.40 -35.13 18.03
N TYR A 379 -1.16 -33.86 17.68
CA TYR A 379 -2.23 -32.90 17.34
C TYR A 379 -3.13 -33.42 16.22
N LYS A 380 -2.55 -33.97 15.16
CA LYS A 380 -3.30 -34.57 14.05
C LYS A 380 -4.21 -35.70 14.52
N THR A 381 -3.71 -36.60 15.37
CA THR A 381 -4.51 -37.70 15.90
C THR A 381 -5.63 -37.22 16.82
N VAL A 382 -5.40 -36.21 17.68
CA VAL A 382 -6.45 -35.61 18.52
C VAL A 382 -7.54 -34.97 17.64
N ARG A 383 -7.15 -34.27 16.58
CA ARG A 383 -8.08 -33.70 15.59
C ARG A 383 -8.89 -34.76 14.86
N GLU A 384 -8.26 -35.84 14.40
CA GLU A 384 -8.96 -36.97 13.75
C GLU A 384 -9.98 -37.61 14.71
N ILE A 385 -9.64 -37.77 15.99
CA ILE A 385 -10.56 -38.26 17.03
C ILE A 385 -11.72 -37.27 17.24
N ARG A 386 -11.46 -35.96 17.25
CA ARG A 386 -12.48 -34.91 17.37
C ARG A 386 -13.48 -34.98 16.20
N GLU A 387 -12.98 -35.04 14.97
CA GLU A 387 -13.80 -34.98 13.75
C GLU A 387 -14.55 -36.29 13.49
N SER A 388 -13.94 -37.45 13.76
CA SER A 388 -14.60 -38.76 13.55
C SER A 388 -15.52 -39.18 14.71
N GLY A 389 -15.22 -38.75 15.94
CA GLY A 389 -15.85 -39.28 17.15
C GLY A 389 -15.41 -40.70 17.54
N ASP A 390 -14.53 -41.32 16.75
CA ASP A 390 -14.02 -42.68 16.95
C ASP A 390 -12.65 -42.68 17.68
N HIS A 391 -12.18 -43.87 18.06
CA HIS A 391 -10.85 -44.08 18.66
C HIS A 391 -10.53 -43.28 19.93
N LEU A 392 -11.56 -42.84 20.67
CA LEU A 392 -11.43 -42.11 21.94
C LEU A 392 -10.56 -42.84 22.99
N ALA A 393 -10.44 -44.17 22.89
CA ALA A 393 -9.57 -44.97 23.74
C ALA A 393 -8.07 -44.65 23.60
N LYS A 394 -7.64 -43.93 22.56
CA LYS A 394 -6.25 -43.49 22.37
C LYS A 394 -5.89 -42.24 23.16
N LEU A 395 -6.87 -41.47 23.66
CA LEU A 395 -6.64 -40.20 24.37
C LEU A 395 -5.72 -40.33 25.60
N PRO A 396 -5.83 -41.37 26.46
CA PRO A 396 -4.88 -41.57 27.56
C PRO A 396 -3.43 -41.75 27.08
N ASP A 397 -3.22 -42.58 26.04
CA ASP A 397 -1.88 -42.85 25.50
C ASP A 397 -1.26 -41.61 24.86
N ILE A 398 -2.07 -40.76 24.23
CA ILE A 398 -1.63 -39.48 23.66
C ILE A 398 -1.21 -38.54 24.80
N PHE A 399 -2.02 -38.42 25.86
CA PHE A 399 -1.68 -37.60 27.02
C PHE A 399 -0.38 -38.06 27.69
N ASP A 400 -0.14 -39.37 27.76
CA ASP A 400 1.10 -39.97 28.28
C ASP A 400 2.33 -39.58 27.47
N GLN A 401 2.19 -39.57 26.16
CA GLN A 401 3.24 -39.11 25.25
C GLN A 401 3.50 -37.61 25.41
N LEU A 402 2.47 -36.79 25.59
CA LEU A 402 2.62 -35.35 25.83
C LEU A 402 3.39 -35.08 27.13
N ARG A 403 2.96 -35.66 28.26
CA ARG A 403 3.61 -35.44 29.56
C ARG A 403 5.03 -36.02 29.66
N THR A 404 5.36 -36.99 28.82
CA THR A 404 6.69 -37.62 28.83
C THR A 404 7.65 -36.93 27.86
N ASN A 405 7.23 -36.74 26.61
CA ASN A 405 8.11 -36.35 25.50
C ASN A 405 7.97 -34.86 25.12
N HIS A 406 6.83 -34.24 25.44
CA HIS A 406 6.48 -32.86 25.05
C HIS A 406 6.02 -32.02 26.23
N ARG A 407 6.74 -32.07 27.36
CA ARG A 407 6.40 -31.39 28.63
C ARG A 407 6.13 -29.88 28.54
N GLN A 408 6.62 -29.22 27.49
CA GLN A 408 6.39 -27.80 27.25
C GLN A 408 5.01 -27.53 26.65
N ASP A 409 4.39 -28.53 26.03
CA ASP A 409 3.07 -28.44 25.44
C ASP A 409 1.99 -28.38 26.53
N TRP A 410 1.05 -27.46 26.34
CA TRP A 410 -0.17 -27.32 27.14
C TRP A 410 -1.42 -27.37 26.27
N LEU A 411 -1.33 -26.99 24.99
CA LEU A 411 -2.48 -26.80 24.13
C LEU A 411 -3.07 -28.15 23.67
N CYS A 412 -2.26 -29.15 23.34
CA CYS A 412 -2.76 -30.48 22.98
C CYS A 412 -3.44 -31.14 24.19
N ALA A 413 -2.90 -30.94 25.39
CA ALA A 413 -3.52 -31.39 26.64
C ALA A 413 -4.87 -30.69 26.89
N LEU A 414 -4.98 -29.40 26.58
CA LEU A 414 -6.23 -28.65 26.67
C LEU A 414 -7.29 -29.18 25.67
N GLU A 415 -6.89 -29.51 24.44
CA GLU A 415 -7.77 -30.16 23.45
C GLU A 415 -8.26 -31.54 23.90
N ILE A 416 -7.40 -32.33 24.55
CA ILE A 416 -7.81 -33.61 25.15
C ILE A 416 -8.82 -33.36 26.27
N LEU A 417 -8.59 -32.38 27.14
CA LEU A 417 -9.50 -32.03 28.23
C LEU A 417 -10.88 -31.62 27.72
N GLU A 418 -10.93 -30.78 26.68
CA GLU A 418 -12.15 -30.38 25.99
C GLU A 418 -12.96 -31.61 25.57
N LEU A 419 -12.34 -32.55 24.84
CA LEU A 419 -13.02 -33.75 24.35
C LEU A 419 -13.60 -34.62 25.46
N VAL A 420 -12.80 -34.91 26.50
CA VAL A 420 -13.24 -35.79 27.60
C VAL A 420 -14.31 -35.14 28.47
N TYR A 421 -14.21 -33.82 28.68
CA TYR A 421 -15.17 -33.03 29.46
C TYR A 421 -16.53 -32.96 28.76
N HIS A 422 -16.57 -32.56 27.48
CA HIS A 422 -17.84 -32.42 26.75
C HIS A 422 -18.51 -33.76 26.45
N LYS A 423 -17.74 -34.82 26.13
CA LYS A 423 -18.30 -36.16 25.93
C LYS A 423 -18.60 -36.91 27.24
N LYS A 424 -18.18 -36.37 28.40
CA LYS A 424 -18.36 -36.97 29.73
C LYS A 424 -17.79 -38.39 29.81
N ILE A 425 -16.59 -38.59 29.27
CA ILE A 425 -15.89 -39.88 29.21
C ILE A 425 -14.59 -39.81 29.98
N TYR A 426 -14.08 -40.95 30.43
CA TYR A 426 -12.76 -41.08 31.08
C TYR A 426 -12.51 -40.07 32.21
N HIS A 427 -13.39 -40.02 33.22
CA HIS A 427 -13.30 -39.07 34.35
C HIS A 427 -11.95 -39.05 35.08
N GLN A 428 -11.21 -40.18 35.10
CA GLN A 428 -9.86 -40.18 35.66
C GLN A 428 -8.88 -39.38 34.79
N LEU A 429 -8.94 -39.57 33.47
CA LEU A 429 -8.13 -38.80 32.51
C LEU A 429 -8.47 -37.32 32.59
N GLU A 430 -9.75 -36.96 32.65
CA GLU A 430 -10.22 -35.57 32.84
C GLU A 430 -9.54 -34.91 34.06
N ARG A 431 -9.56 -35.58 35.22
CA ARG A 431 -8.90 -35.09 36.44
C ARG A 431 -7.39 -34.97 36.27
N ASP A 432 -6.75 -35.97 35.67
CA ASP A 432 -5.30 -36.01 35.51
C ASP A 432 -4.81 -34.89 34.58
N VAL A 433 -5.53 -34.64 33.49
CA VAL A 433 -5.24 -33.56 32.52
C VAL A 433 -5.48 -32.19 33.16
N LEU A 434 -6.57 -32.03 33.93
CA LEU A 434 -6.85 -30.78 34.64
C LEU A 434 -5.75 -30.44 35.64
N ILE A 435 -5.32 -31.40 36.47
CA ILE A 435 -4.21 -31.21 37.43
C ILE A 435 -2.92 -30.84 36.69
N TYR A 436 -2.63 -31.50 35.56
CA TYR A 436 -1.46 -31.18 34.75
C TYR A 436 -1.49 -29.72 34.27
N LEU A 437 -2.62 -29.27 33.72
CA LEU A 437 -2.79 -27.89 33.24
C LEU A 437 -2.72 -26.85 34.37
N GLU A 438 -3.36 -27.11 35.52
CA GLU A 438 -3.31 -26.23 36.69
C GLU A 438 -1.89 -26.09 37.26
N LEU A 439 -1.15 -27.20 37.37
CA LEU A 439 0.25 -27.18 37.79
C LEU A 439 1.13 -26.42 36.81
N LYS A 440 0.86 -26.55 35.51
CA LYS A 440 1.59 -25.84 34.46
C LYS A 440 1.31 -24.34 34.51
N ALA A 441 0.04 -23.94 34.62
CA ALA A 441 -0.38 -22.55 34.79
C ALA A 441 0.19 -21.91 36.07
N ALA A 442 0.35 -22.68 37.15
CA ALA A 442 0.98 -22.21 38.37
C ALA A 442 2.49 -21.93 38.18
N ARG A 443 3.20 -22.84 37.51
CA ARG A 443 4.67 -22.81 37.35
C ARG A 443 5.14 -21.89 36.22
N GLU A 444 4.36 -21.75 35.16
CA GLU A 444 4.74 -21.05 33.94
C GLU A 444 3.86 -19.81 33.79
N ALA A 445 4.40 -18.66 34.20
CA ALA A 445 3.67 -17.39 34.20
C ALA A 445 3.12 -17.03 32.81
N ASP A 446 3.89 -17.30 31.76
CA ASP A 446 3.54 -16.98 30.37
C ASP A 446 2.33 -17.77 29.87
N HIS A 447 2.13 -19.01 30.34
CA HIS A 447 1.01 -19.86 29.93
C HIS A 447 -0.22 -19.74 30.84
N ARG A 448 -0.06 -19.14 32.03
CA ARG A 448 -1.13 -19.08 33.05
C ARG A 448 -2.44 -18.53 32.50
N LYS A 449 -2.38 -17.38 31.83
CA LYS A 449 -3.56 -16.72 31.27
C LYS A 449 -4.20 -17.58 30.19
N LEU A 450 -3.41 -18.08 29.23
CA LEU A 450 -3.89 -18.88 28.10
C LEU A 450 -4.57 -20.18 28.56
N ILE A 451 -3.96 -20.89 29.52
CA ILE A 451 -4.54 -22.11 30.09
C ILE A 451 -5.85 -21.78 30.83
N ASN A 452 -5.87 -20.74 31.67
CA ASN A 452 -7.08 -20.35 32.41
C ASN A 452 -8.22 -19.92 31.48
N ASP A 453 -7.92 -19.15 30.43
CA ASP A 453 -8.89 -18.73 29.43
C ASP A 453 -9.46 -19.98 28.71
N GLY A 454 -8.60 -20.93 28.33
CA GLY A 454 -9.02 -22.22 27.76
C GLY A 454 -9.92 -23.05 28.67
N LEU A 455 -9.55 -23.18 29.95
CA LEU A 455 -10.36 -23.86 30.96
C LEU A 455 -11.72 -23.18 31.17
N HIS A 456 -11.77 -21.85 31.07
CA HIS A 456 -13.01 -21.09 31.14
C HIS A 456 -13.91 -21.38 29.94
N VAL A 457 -13.36 -21.41 28.72
CA VAL A 457 -14.11 -21.72 27.48
C VAL A 457 -14.68 -23.13 27.50
N ILE A 458 -13.92 -24.14 27.95
CA ILE A 458 -14.41 -25.52 28.09
C ILE A 458 -15.62 -25.59 29.05
N LYS A 459 -15.58 -24.84 30.15
CA LYS A 459 -16.67 -24.79 31.13
C LYS A 459 -17.88 -23.99 30.64
N ASN A 460 -17.65 -22.99 29.81
CA ASN A 460 -18.65 -22.04 29.32
C ASN A 460 -18.62 -22.01 27.79
N PRO A 461 -19.08 -23.07 27.11
CA PRO A 461 -19.04 -23.12 25.66
C PRO A 461 -19.83 -21.95 25.09
N VAL A 462 -19.18 -21.15 24.24
CA VAL A 462 -19.81 -20.04 23.52
C VAL A 462 -20.92 -20.64 22.66
N SER A 463 -22.17 -20.34 23.00
CA SER A 463 -23.36 -21.10 22.59
C SER A 463 -23.78 -20.94 21.12
N GLN A 464 -22.86 -20.70 20.20
CA GLN A 464 -23.15 -20.49 18.77
C GLN A 464 -22.33 -21.33 17.77
N LEU A 465 -21.45 -22.24 18.20
CA LEU A 465 -20.67 -23.07 17.24
C LEU A 465 -20.70 -24.59 17.50
N VAL A 466 -21.53 -25.07 18.44
CA VAL A 466 -21.86 -26.50 18.50
C VAL A 466 -23.01 -26.73 17.53
N VAL A 467 -22.68 -26.93 16.26
CA VAL A 467 -23.59 -27.63 15.34
C VAL A 467 -23.66 -29.06 15.86
N GLU A 468 -24.87 -29.49 16.27
CA GLU A 468 -25.17 -30.88 16.62
C GLU A 468 -24.84 -31.86 15.48
#